data_AF-A0A1A6FGX2-F1
#
_entry.id   AF-A0A1A6FGX2-F1
#
_cell.length_a   1.000
_cell.length_b   1.000
_cell.length_c   1.000
_cell.angle_alpha   90.00
_cell.angle_beta   90.00
_cell.angle_gamma   90.00
#
_symmetry.space_group_name_H-M   'P 1'
#
loop_
_entity.id
_entity.type
_entity.pdbx_description
1 polymer ?
#
loop_
_entity_poly.entity_id
_entity_poly.type
_entity_poly.pdbx_seq_one_letter_code
_entity_poly.pdbx_strand_id
1 'polypeptide(L)'
;MKTKTAAYALRLPASMKAEAEKIAAEDGTSLNQFVASAVAEKVSALRTARYFAEKKGRTDWSAFDRIMRREGGAPPVADDKIPEAYRTARK
;
A
#
# COMPACT_ATOMS: atom_id res chain seq x y z
N MET A 1 -8.51 -25.84 7.93
CA MET A 1 -9.58 -25.11 7.22
C MET A 1 -9.44 -25.38 5.73
N LYS A 2 -10.47 -25.90 5.04
CA LYS A 2 -10.48 -25.94 3.57
C LYS A 2 -10.83 -24.54 3.07
N THR A 3 -9.93 -23.90 2.32
CA THR A 3 -10.22 -22.66 1.60
C THR A 3 -11.26 -22.95 0.52
N LYS A 4 -12.38 -22.23 0.53
CA LYS A 4 -13.45 -22.38 -0.45
C LYS A 4 -13.13 -21.49 -1.65
N THR A 5 -12.67 -22.08 -2.75
CA THR A 5 -12.37 -21.33 -3.98
C THR A 5 -13.66 -21.10 -4.79
N ALA A 6 -13.85 -19.88 -5.29
CA ALA A 6 -14.92 -19.55 -6.23
C ALA A 6 -14.33 -19.40 -7.63
N ALA A 7 -14.93 -20.07 -8.62
CA ALA A 7 -14.55 -19.92 -10.03
C ALA A 7 -15.37 -18.78 -10.66
N TYR A 8 -14.70 -17.94 -11.45
CA TYR A 8 -15.35 -16.85 -12.18
C TYR A 8 -14.91 -16.88 -13.65
N ALA A 9 -15.88 -17.05 -14.56
CA ALA A 9 -15.63 -17.00 -15.98
C ALA A 9 -15.63 -15.54 -16.44
N LEU A 10 -14.52 -15.09 -17.02
CA LEU A 10 -14.34 -13.70 -17.46
C LEU A 10 -14.06 -13.66 -18.96
N ARG A 11 -14.55 -12.63 -19.65
CA ARG A 11 -14.29 -12.41 -21.09
C ARG A 11 -13.34 -11.23 -21.24
N LEU A 12 -12.19 -11.48 -21.87
CA LEU A 12 -11.21 -10.46 -22.21
C LEU A 12 -11.22 -10.19 -23.72
N PRO A 13 -10.95 -8.95 -24.16
CA PRO A 13 -10.54 -8.71 -25.54
C PRO A 13 -9.37 -9.61 -25.93
N ALA A 14 -9.36 -10.11 -27.17
CA ALA A 14 -8.34 -11.07 -27.62
C ALA A 14 -6.91 -10.56 -27.45
N SER A 15 -6.67 -9.27 -27.75
CA SER A 15 -5.36 -8.63 -27.57
C SER A 15 -4.90 -8.61 -26.11
N MET A 16 -5.82 -8.33 -25.18
CA MET A 16 -5.52 -8.32 -23.74
C MET A 16 -5.24 -9.72 -23.21
N LYS A 17 -5.98 -10.73 -23.69
CA LYS A 17 -5.71 -12.12 -23.33
C LYS A 17 -4.30 -12.53 -23.79
N ALA A 18 -3.95 -12.22 -25.04
CA ALA A 18 -2.64 -12.57 -25.59
C ALA A 18 -1.48 -11.93 -24.82
N GLU A 19 -1.60 -10.65 -24.47
CA GLU A 19 -0.57 -9.96 -23.69
C GLU A 19 -0.45 -10.53 -22.27
N ALA A 20 -1.58 -10.79 -21.60
CA ALA A 20 -1.58 -11.39 -20.27
C ALA A 20 -0.99 -12.81 -20.28
N GLU A 21 -1.21 -13.60 -21.34
CA GLU A 21 -0.61 -14.92 -21.51
C GLU A 21 0.90 -14.84 -21.70
N LYS A 22 1.38 -13.86 -22.46
CA LYS A 22 2.81 -13.61 -22.65
C LYS A 22 3.50 -13.22 -21.34
N ILE A 23 2.94 -12.26 -20.60
CA ILE A 23 3.49 -11.84 -19.29
C ILE A 23 3.47 -13.01 -18.31
N ALA A 24 2.36 -13.75 -18.23
CA ALA A 24 2.27 -14.92 -17.36
C ALA A 24 3.34 -15.97 -17.69
N ALA A 25 3.62 -16.20 -18.97
CA ALA A 25 4.66 -17.11 -19.41
C ALA A 25 6.08 -16.62 -19.05
N GLU A 26 6.36 -15.33 -19.21
CA GLU A 26 7.63 -14.70 -18.78
C GLU A 26 7.85 -14.85 -17.28
N ASP A 27 6.79 -14.74 -16.48
CA ASP A 27 6.80 -14.93 -15.02
C ASP A 27 6.70 -16.40 -14.58
N GLY A 28 6.64 -17.35 -15.52
CA GLY A 28 6.54 -18.80 -15.22
C GLY A 28 5.24 -19.21 -14.51
N THR A 29 4.16 -18.45 -14.68
CA THR A 29 2.87 -18.67 -14.03
C THR A 29 1.75 -18.95 -15.03
N SER A 30 0.63 -19.49 -14.55
CA SER A 30 -0.55 -19.66 -15.41
C SER A 30 -1.32 -18.34 -15.53
N LEU A 31 -2.05 -18.15 -16.64
CA LEU A 31 -2.92 -16.99 -16.83
C LEU A 31 -3.90 -16.80 -15.65
N ASN A 32 -4.46 -17.88 -15.11
CA ASN A 32 -5.38 -17.82 -13.98
C ASN A 32 -4.71 -17.29 -12.70
N GLN A 33 -3.47 -17.71 -12.44
CA GLN A 33 -2.71 -17.24 -11.29
C GLN A 33 -2.28 -15.79 -11.48
N PHE A 34 -1.84 -15.41 -12.69
CA PHE A 34 -1.57 -14.02 -13.05
C PHE A 34 -2.80 -13.13 -12.79
N VAL A 35 -3.97 -13.51 -13.30
CA VAL A 35 -5.22 -12.75 -13.09
C VAL A 35 -5.60 -12.69 -11.62
N ALA A 36 -5.48 -13.80 -10.88
CA ALA A 36 -5.78 -13.82 -9.46
C ALA A 36 -4.89 -12.84 -8.66
N SER A 37 -3.58 -12.83 -8.95
CA SER A 37 -2.63 -11.91 -8.33
C SER A 37 -2.94 -10.45 -8.70
N ALA A 38 -3.22 -10.16 -9.98
CA ALA A 38 -3.58 -8.81 -10.43
C ALA A 38 -4.86 -8.31 -9.75
N VAL A 39 -5.87 -9.16 -9.58
CA VAL A 39 -7.09 -8.83 -8.84
C VAL A 39 -6.79 -8.54 -7.38
N ALA A 40 -5.97 -9.39 -6.72
CA ALA A 40 -5.57 -9.18 -5.33
C ALA A 40 -4.83 -7.84 -5.16
N GLU A 41 -3.90 -7.53 -6.06
CA GLU A 41 -3.16 -6.26 -6.07
C GLU A 41 -4.10 -5.07 -6.24
N LYS A 42 -4.99 -5.11 -7.24
CA LYS A 42 -5.95 -4.02 -7.49
C LYS A 42 -6.87 -3.79 -6.29
N VAL A 43 -7.37 -4.86 -5.67
CA VAL A 43 -8.19 -4.77 -4.46
C VAL A 43 -7.41 -4.16 -3.30
N SER A 44 -6.15 -4.59 -3.11
CA SER A 44 -5.27 -4.04 -2.06
C SER A 44 -5.03 -2.55 -2.27
N ALA A 45 -4.70 -2.13 -3.49
CA ALA A 45 -4.47 -0.72 -3.84
C ALA A 45 -5.71 0.14 -3.57
N LEU A 46 -6.89 -0.31 -4.02
CA LEU A 46 -8.15 0.43 -3.82
C LEU A 46 -8.53 0.54 -2.34
N ARG A 47 -8.36 -0.53 -1.57
CA ARG A 47 -8.63 -0.52 -0.11
C ARG A 47 -7.66 0.40 0.62
N THR A 48 -6.39 0.37 0.24
CA THR A 48 -5.36 1.24 0.83
C THR A 48 -5.65 2.71 0.56
N ALA A 49 -5.97 3.06 -0.69
CA ALA A 49 -6.38 4.41 -1.07
C ALA A 49 -7.58 4.89 -0.24
N ARG A 50 -8.61 4.05 -0.10
CA ARG A 50 -9.79 4.35 0.72
C ARG A 50 -9.45 4.52 2.20
N TYR A 51 -8.63 3.63 2.76
CA TYR A 51 -8.20 3.69 4.16
C TYR A 51 -7.53 5.04 4.48
N PHE A 52 -6.58 5.45 3.65
CA PHE A 52 -5.90 6.73 3.83
C PHE A 52 -6.83 7.93 3.61
N ALA A 53 -7.76 7.86 2.64
CA ALA A 53 -8.75 8.90 2.43
C ALA A 53 -9.67 9.08 3.66
N GLU A 54 -10.14 7.99 4.26
CA GLU A 54 -10.99 8.03 5.46
C GLU A 54 -10.24 8.49 6.73
N LYS A 55 -8.93 8.25 6.80
CA LYS A 55 -8.08 8.68 7.91
C LYS A 55 -7.58 10.12 7.76
N LYS A 56 -7.55 10.66 6.55
CA LYS A 56 -7.15 12.05 6.28
C LYS A 56 -8.00 13.01 7.10
N GLY A 57 -7.36 13.83 7.93
CA GLY A 57 -8.04 14.85 8.75
C GLY A 57 -8.53 14.39 10.12
N ARG A 58 -8.31 13.12 10.51
CA ARG A 58 -8.61 12.64 11.87
C ARG A 58 -7.43 12.75 12.85
N THR A 59 -6.35 13.40 12.43
CA THR A 59 -5.13 13.54 13.24
C THR A 59 -5.25 14.74 14.16
N ASP A 60 -5.28 14.50 15.47
CA ASP A 60 -5.07 15.54 16.48
C ASP A 60 -3.57 15.85 16.57
N TRP A 61 -3.17 16.93 15.89
CA TRP A 61 -1.79 17.38 15.89
C TRP A 61 -1.32 17.87 17.26
N SER A 62 -2.22 18.41 18.08
CA SER A 62 -1.87 18.83 19.43
C SER A 62 -1.61 17.63 20.33
N ALA A 63 -2.37 16.54 20.19
CA ALA A 63 -2.09 15.29 20.86
C ALA A 63 -0.76 14.66 20.37
N PHE A 64 -0.49 14.70 19.07
CA PHE A 64 0.79 14.26 18.51
C PHE A 64 1.97 15.03 19.12
N ASP A 65 1.94 16.36 19.11
CA ASP A 65 3.03 17.18 19.67
C ASP A 65 3.22 16.95 21.17
N ARG A 66 2.13 16.75 21.92
CA ARG A 66 2.19 16.41 23.34
C ARG A 66 2.90 15.07 23.59
N ILE A 67 2.64 14.06 22.75
CA ILE A 67 3.31 12.76 22.85
C ILE A 67 4.80 12.91 22.48
N MET A 68 5.11 13.63 21.40
CA MET A 68 6.48 13.82 20.93
C MET A 68 7.35 14.65 21.89
N ARG A 69 6.74 15.53 22.70
CA ARG A 69 7.40 16.37 23.71
C ARG A 69 7.34 15.81 25.13
N ARG A 70 6.88 14.57 25.31
CA ARG A 70 6.73 13.98 26.66
C ARG A 70 8.08 13.84 27.36
N GLU A 71 8.08 14.03 28.67
CA GLU A 71 9.26 13.77 29.51
C GLU A 71 9.62 12.28 29.53
N GLY A 72 10.92 11.97 29.65
CA GLY A 72 11.42 10.59 29.65
C GLY A 72 11.68 9.98 28.26
N GLY A 73 11.58 10.77 27.18
CA GLY A 73 12.06 10.37 25.86
C GLY A 73 13.59 10.42 25.74
N ALA A 74 14.18 9.53 24.94
CA ALA A 74 15.59 9.63 24.57
C ALA A 74 15.77 10.68 23.45
N PRO A 75 16.85 11.49 23.48
CA PRO A 75 17.16 12.37 22.37
C PRO A 75 17.46 11.58 21.10
N PRO A 76 17.24 12.15 19.90
CA PRO A 76 17.64 11.51 18.65
C PRO A 76 19.14 11.18 18.66
N VAL A 77 19.51 10.01 18.14
CA VAL A 77 20.93 9.69 17.88
C VAL A 77 21.48 10.60 16.77
N ALA A 78 22.80 10.64 16.61
CA ALA A 78 23.46 11.58 15.69
C ALA A 78 22.87 11.54 14.27
N ASP A 79 22.59 10.35 13.74
CA ASP A 79 22.07 10.14 12.39
C ASP A 79 20.54 10.39 12.28
N ASP A 80 19.83 10.48 13.40
CA ASP A 80 18.40 10.81 13.46
C ASP A 80 18.15 12.31 13.65
N LYS A 81 19.21 13.12 13.79
CA LYS A 81 19.07 14.58 13.90
C LYS A 81 18.64 15.15 12.56
N ILE A 82 17.54 15.90 12.58
CA ILE A 82 17.09 16.68 11.42
C ILE A 82 18.21 17.66 11.04
N PRO A 83 18.76 17.59 9.80
CA PRO A 83 19.80 18.52 9.37
C PRO A 83 19.24 19.95 9.36
N GLU A 84 20.11 20.93 9.63
CA GLU A 84 19.69 22.33 9.82
C GLU A 84 18.87 22.88 8.65
N ALA A 85 19.24 22.50 7.42
CA ALA A 85 18.55 22.90 6.19
C ALA A 85 17.08 22.45 6.10
N TYR A 86 16.65 21.46 6.89
CA TYR A 86 15.29 20.91 6.89
C TYR A 86 14.45 21.38 8.09
N ARG A 87 15.02 22.18 9.00
CA ARG A 87 14.28 22.76 10.15
C ARG A 87 13.37 23.90 9.68
N THR A 88 12.31 23.56 8.97
CA THR A 88 11.21 24.50 8.72
C THR A 88 10.21 24.39 9.87
N ALA A 89 9.86 25.51 10.48
CA ALA A 89 8.77 25.54 11.44
C ALA A 89 7.49 25.13 10.71
N ARG A 90 6.85 24.05 11.17
CA ARG A 90 5.48 23.73 10.76
C ARG A 90 4.60 24.93 11.12
N LYS A 91 4.07 25.65 10.12
CA LYS A 91 3.05 26.70 10.34
C LYS A 91 1.78 26.09 10.91
#